data_AF-A0AAV5UCH1-F1
#
_entry.id   AF-A0AAV5UCH1-F1
#
_cell.length_a   1.000
_cell.length_b   1.000
_cell.length_c   1.000
_cell.angle_alpha   90.00
_cell.angle_beta   90.00
_cell.angle_gamma   90.00
#
_symmetry.space_group_name_H-M   'P 1'
#
loop_
_entity.id
_entity.type
_entity.pdbx_description
1 polymer ?
#
loop_
_entity_poly.entity_id
_entity_poly.type
_entity_poly.pdbx_seq_one_letter_code
_entity_poly.pdbx_strand_id
1 'polypeptide(L)'
;SSGTPYRVYQTLPHYREGPREQTSIDMRTLIIQLLFIAVSLGVKMDDECVLATSCGQCIQKGPLCAWCMDPMADLSSRCQKKAKLESTGKCMKENIYQPVTGSESPPNSFRIGDKGHHNTTVMMEPQIVTMKVKMGEVMKTHFKYKHVRPANDPAAVNVQLQHSELPEHLQVKFFIVCKGKRVETKRCDDVPDGEMVDIEVEVTLKDCAKVTGTQTFSLGVVGYRGVAGIYINPLCGCECEILRFHEKTSSFCSKAGNLICGQCSCDQGKGGNKCECPLAQFGVKTYKELEDKCRETPGGPICGGNGKCACGKCQCDSNTVSGAFCSCDNTSCPVGGPDGRQCSGRGLCKCGGCECEEGWEREDCSCEKATHKCVENGKECGGNGHCECGKCVCNSGWTGAFCEADEGGAKKGGVSKKKEDATGKSSAECGDDDECSINMDKKTKEDATTKASSECGDDDECPINQKIHDNSDDSQLTTVSSDTTDIDIDFVEKHFFLDPPSMIDDPILVPPAQGQSQQHLEKEDAAAEEQSSSGSMTALTTVLLPLLLTRYF
;
A
#
# COMPACT_ATOMS: atom_id res chain seq x y z
N SER A 1 56.02 26.29 -59.14
CA SER A 1 56.08 27.76 -59.13
C SER A 1 55.08 28.25 -58.08
N SER A 2 55.52 28.52 -56.85
CA SER A 2 56.07 29.82 -56.37
C SER A 2 54.99 30.87 -56.09
N GLY A 3 54.87 31.28 -54.82
CA GLY A 3 54.33 32.60 -54.45
C GLY A 3 53.40 32.61 -53.24
N THR A 4 53.94 32.93 -52.06
CA THR A 4 53.22 33.33 -50.83
C THR A 4 53.00 34.88 -50.81
N PRO A 5 52.52 35.54 -49.74
CA PRO A 5 51.17 36.14 -49.66
C PRO A 5 51.18 37.67 -49.40
N TYR A 6 50.02 38.35 -49.41
CA TYR A 6 49.88 39.71 -48.82
C TYR A 6 48.59 39.88 -48.00
N ARG A 7 48.78 40.42 -46.79
CA ARG A 7 47.78 40.91 -45.82
C ARG A 7 47.19 42.25 -46.28
N VAL A 8 45.90 42.47 -45.99
CA VAL A 8 45.33 43.81 -45.77
C VAL A 8 44.50 43.77 -44.50
N TYR A 9 44.71 44.75 -43.61
CA TYR A 9 44.04 44.94 -42.33
C TYR A 9 42.71 45.69 -42.51
N GLN A 10 41.68 45.29 -41.77
CA GLN A 10 40.57 46.19 -41.45
C GLN A 10 39.98 45.85 -40.06
N THR A 11 39.93 46.88 -39.23
CA THR A 11 39.53 46.90 -37.81
C THR A 11 38.01 46.90 -37.65
N LEU A 12 37.48 46.06 -36.75
CA LEU A 12 36.06 46.02 -36.34
C LEU A 12 35.87 46.67 -34.95
N PRO A 13 34.73 47.32 -34.68
CA PRO A 13 34.47 47.99 -33.39
C PRO A 13 33.90 47.03 -32.32
N HIS A 14 34.26 47.33 -31.07
CA HIS A 14 33.82 46.68 -29.83
C HIS A 14 32.30 46.84 -29.58
N TYR A 15 31.61 45.74 -29.30
CA TYR A 15 30.28 45.72 -28.67
C TYR A 15 30.38 45.10 -27.27
N ARG A 16 29.71 45.71 -26.30
CA ARG A 16 29.83 45.48 -24.85
C ARG A 16 28.75 44.49 -24.42
N GLU A 17 29.13 43.36 -23.84
CA GLU A 17 28.20 42.35 -23.28
C GLU A 17 27.64 42.83 -21.93
N GLY A 18 26.31 42.71 -21.76
CA GLY A 18 25.63 42.86 -20.47
C GLY A 18 25.49 41.50 -19.75
N PRO A 19 25.27 41.49 -18.42
CA PRO A 19 25.34 40.26 -17.63
C PRO A 19 24.11 39.36 -17.84
N ARG A 20 24.36 38.06 -18.07
CA ARG A 20 23.37 36.99 -18.03
C ARG A 20 23.09 36.63 -16.56
N GLU A 21 21.90 36.95 -16.06
CA GLU A 21 21.40 36.32 -14.82
C GLU A 21 21.12 34.84 -15.09
N GLN A 22 21.81 33.98 -14.36
CA GLN A 22 21.69 32.53 -14.45
C GLN A 22 20.86 32.07 -13.26
N THR A 23 19.55 31.92 -13.45
CA THR A 23 18.64 31.38 -12.43
C THR A 23 18.91 29.88 -12.28
N SER A 24 19.67 29.49 -11.25
CA SER A 24 19.77 28.09 -10.83
C SER A 24 18.48 27.70 -10.12
N ILE A 25 17.63 26.90 -10.77
CA ILE A 25 16.46 26.31 -10.12
C ILE A 25 16.99 25.22 -9.18
N ASP A 26 16.83 25.41 -7.87
CA ASP A 26 17.26 24.46 -6.85
C ASP A 26 16.50 23.13 -7.02
N MET A 27 17.26 22.04 -7.07
CA MET A 27 16.74 20.67 -7.21
C MET A 27 15.74 20.33 -6.08
N ARG A 28 15.89 20.94 -4.90
CA ARG A 28 14.93 20.82 -3.80
C ARG A 28 13.58 21.44 -4.14
N THR A 29 13.57 22.58 -4.83
CA THR A 29 12.34 23.25 -5.28
C THR A 29 11.61 22.42 -6.33
N LEU A 30 12.34 21.75 -7.22
CA LEU A 30 11.77 20.81 -8.20
C LEU A 30 11.14 19.59 -7.52
N ILE A 31 11.79 19.03 -6.50
CA ILE A 31 11.23 17.90 -5.73
C ILE A 31 10.00 18.34 -4.95
N ILE A 32 10.02 19.52 -4.32
CA ILE A 32 8.86 20.08 -3.61
C ILE A 32 7.70 20.31 -4.59
N GLN A 33 7.97 20.86 -5.78
CA GLN A 33 6.95 21.05 -6.82
C GLN A 33 6.37 19.71 -7.30
N LEU A 34 7.20 18.68 -7.49
CA LEU A 34 6.75 17.33 -7.86
C LEU A 34 5.94 16.65 -6.75
N LEU A 35 6.33 16.83 -5.48
CA LEU A 35 5.58 16.34 -4.33
C LEU A 35 4.23 17.07 -4.20
N PHE A 36 4.20 18.39 -4.41
CA PHE A 36 2.96 19.16 -4.46
C PHE A 36 2.05 18.68 -5.60
N ILE A 37 2.59 18.43 -6.79
CA ILE A 37 1.83 17.87 -7.92
C ILE A 37 1.30 16.46 -7.60
N ALA A 38 2.10 15.60 -6.96
CA ALA A 38 1.67 14.25 -6.56
C ALA A 38 0.56 14.28 -5.49
N VAL A 39 0.63 15.21 -4.53
CA VAL A 39 -0.43 15.45 -3.53
C VAL A 39 -1.68 16.04 -4.18
N SER A 40 -1.52 16.94 -5.15
CA SER A 40 -2.63 17.58 -5.89
C SER A 40 -3.37 16.59 -6.79
N LEU A 41 -2.65 15.62 -7.37
CA LEU A 41 -3.21 14.58 -8.24
C LEU A 41 -3.81 13.42 -7.46
N GLY A 42 -3.73 13.42 -6.12
CA GLY A 42 -4.33 12.38 -5.29
C GLY A 42 -4.03 10.97 -5.81
N VAL A 43 -2.79 10.71 -6.23
CA VAL A 43 -2.40 9.43 -6.82
C VAL A 43 -2.60 8.36 -5.75
N LYS A 44 -3.79 7.75 -5.76
CA LYS A 44 -4.05 6.52 -5.04
C LYS A 44 -3.13 5.49 -5.70
N MET A 45 -1.99 5.20 -5.07
CA MET A 45 -1.26 3.99 -5.43
C MET A 45 -2.24 2.85 -5.20
N ASP A 46 -2.74 2.25 -6.28
CA ASP A 46 -3.49 1.01 -6.21
C ASP A 46 -2.69 0.04 -5.35
N ASP A 47 -3.37 -0.62 -4.41
CA ASP A 47 -2.72 -1.50 -3.45
C ASP A 47 -2.21 -2.72 -4.22
N GLU A 48 -0.96 -2.68 -4.69
CA GLU A 48 -0.34 -3.65 -5.60
C GLU A 48 -0.45 -5.11 -5.10
N CYS A 49 -0.61 -5.29 -3.79
CA CYS A 49 -0.89 -6.57 -3.15
C CYS A 49 -2.18 -7.24 -3.68
N VAL A 50 -3.24 -6.48 -3.95
CA VAL A 50 -4.62 -7.00 -4.20
C VAL A 50 -4.71 -7.83 -5.48
N LEU A 51 -3.76 -7.69 -6.40
CA LEU A 51 -3.70 -8.44 -7.66
C LEU A 51 -3.19 -9.88 -7.51
N ALA A 52 -2.65 -10.27 -6.36
CA ALA A 52 -2.12 -11.62 -6.15
C ALA A 52 -3.24 -12.64 -5.91
N THR A 53 -3.19 -13.77 -6.63
CA THR A 53 -4.20 -14.85 -6.53
C THR A 53 -3.75 -16.03 -5.68
N SER A 54 -2.51 -16.02 -5.18
CA SER A 54 -1.97 -17.04 -4.28
C SER A 54 -1.13 -16.40 -3.18
N CYS A 55 -0.88 -17.17 -2.12
CA CYS A 55 -0.08 -16.70 -1.00
C CYS A 55 1.36 -16.39 -1.42
N GLY A 56 1.99 -17.27 -2.21
CA GLY A 56 3.35 -17.06 -2.71
C GLY A 56 3.45 -15.84 -3.62
N GLN A 57 2.50 -15.63 -4.53
CA GLN A 57 2.44 -14.41 -5.34
C GLN A 57 2.29 -13.16 -4.47
N CYS A 58 1.47 -13.23 -3.41
CA CYS A 58 1.22 -12.13 -2.50
C CYS A 58 2.49 -11.66 -1.79
N ILE A 59 3.26 -12.60 -1.23
CA ILE A 59 4.48 -12.28 -0.50
C ILE A 59 5.56 -11.71 -1.42
N GLN A 60 5.55 -12.08 -2.70
CA GLN A 60 6.48 -11.55 -3.70
C GLN A 60 6.13 -10.13 -4.18
N LYS A 61 4.88 -9.66 -4.00
CA LYS A 61 4.47 -8.30 -4.42
C LYS A 61 5.17 -7.19 -3.63
N GLY A 62 5.48 -7.43 -2.36
CA GLY A 62 6.20 -6.44 -1.57
C GLY A 62 6.34 -6.78 -0.10
N PRO A 63 7.21 -6.03 0.61
CA PRO A 63 7.53 -6.26 2.02
C PRO A 63 6.30 -6.16 2.93
N LEU A 64 5.38 -5.23 2.63
CA LEU A 64 4.19 -4.94 3.42
C LEU A 64 2.98 -5.85 3.11
N CYS A 65 3.03 -6.60 2.01
CA CYS A 65 1.94 -7.50 1.64
C CYS A 65 1.92 -8.71 2.58
N ALA A 66 0.72 -9.06 3.02
CA ALA A 66 0.42 -10.17 3.91
C ALA A 66 -0.79 -10.95 3.36
N TRP A 67 -0.86 -12.23 3.70
CA TRP A 67 -1.88 -13.15 3.23
C TRP A 67 -2.74 -13.65 4.39
N CYS A 68 -4.06 -13.59 4.25
CA CYS A 68 -4.98 -14.20 5.20
C CYS A 68 -5.23 -15.69 4.90
N MET A 69 -4.76 -16.57 5.78
CA MET A 69 -4.91 -18.02 5.68
C MET A 69 -6.24 -18.54 6.26
N ASP A 70 -7.07 -17.68 6.83
CA ASP A 70 -8.32 -18.08 7.48
C ASP A 70 -9.37 -18.51 6.43
N PRO A 71 -9.83 -19.77 6.42
CA PRO A 71 -10.84 -20.24 5.46
C PRO A 71 -12.21 -19.57 5.65
N MET A 72 -12.48 -18.99 6.82
CA MET A 72 -13.73 -18.32 7.14
C MET A 72 -13.71 -16.81 6.88
N ALA A 73 -12.54 -16.24 6.58
CA ALA A 73 -12.41 -14.81 6.34
C ALA A 73 -13.28 -14.33 5.16
N ASP A 74 -14.09 -13.31 5.42
CA ASP A 74 -14.96 -12.68 4.42
C ASP A 74 -14.30 -11.45 3.80
N LEU A 75 -13.26 -11.71 3.00
CA LEU A 75 -12.40 -10.70 2.38
C LEU A 75 -12.61 -10.62 0.87
N SER A 76 -12.56 -9.41 0.31
CA SER A 76 -12.49 -9.17 -1.14
C SER A 76 -11.19 -9.67 -1.76
N SER A 77 -10.07 -9.53 -1.05
CA SER A 77 -8.81 -10.18 -1.39
C SER A 77 -8.10 -10.67 -0.13
N ARG A 78 -7.54 -11.88 -0.20
CA ARG A 78 -6.72 -12.46 0.87
C ARG A 78 -5.35 -11.81 0.96
N CYS A 79 -4.87 -11.20 -0.13
CA CYS A 79 -3.62 -10.46 -0.18
C CYS A 79 -3.87 -8.96 0.00
N GLN A 80 -3.43 -8.40 1.12
CA GLN A 80 -3.51 -6.95 1.39
C GLN A 80 -2.31 -6.53 2.23
N LYS A 81 -2.13 -5.23 2.47
CA LYS A 81 -1.19 -4.75 3.49
C LYS A 81 -1.58 -5.31 4.87
N LYS A 82 -0.58 -5.75 5.66
CA LYS A 82 -0.81 -6.30 7.01
C LYS A 82 -1.67 -5.38 7.88
N ALA A 83 -1.34 -4.09 7.93
CA ALA A 83 -2.07 -3.11 8.72
C ALA A 83 -3.57 -3.07 8.36
N LYS A 84 -3.92 -3.27 7.08
CA LYS A 84 -5.31 -3.30 6.60
C LYS A 84 -6.02 -4.60 7.01
N LEU A 85 -5.34 -5.74 6.91
CA LEU A 85 -5.89 -7.01 7.41
C LEU A 85 -6.17 -6.96 8.91
N GLU A 86 -5.25 -6.36 9.68
CA GLU A 86 -5.40 -6.19 11.13
C GLU A 86 -6.50 -5.19 11.49
N SER A 87 -6.62 -4.07 10.76
CA SER A 87 -7.60 -3.02 11.06
C SER A 87 -9.02 -3.41 10.69
N THR A 88 -9.20 -4.25 9.66
CA THR A 88 -10.54 -4.68 9.22
C THR A 88 -11.20 -5.67 10.19
N GLY A 89 -10.42 -6.38 11.01
CA GLY A 89 -10.93 -7.41 11.92
C GLY A 89 -11.55 -8.63 11.23
N LYS A 90 -11.47 -8.71 9.88
CA LYS A 90 -12.06 -9.78 9.06
C LYS A 90 -11.15 -11.02 8.94
N CYS A 91 -9.90 -10.91 9.36
CA CYS A 91 -8.94 -12.01 9.45
C CYS A 91 -8.38 -12.09 10.87
N MET A 92 -8.38 -13.27 11.48
CA MET A 92 -7.73 -13.47 12.79
C MET A 92 -6.23 -13.22 12.68
N LYS A 93 -5.63 -12.56 13.68
CA LYS A 93 -4.21 -12.15 13.66
C LYS A 93 -3.27 -13.35 13.48
N GLU A 94 -3.62 -14.48 14.07
CA GLU A 94 -2.87 -15.74 14.02
C GLU A 94 -2.88 -16.35 12.61
N ASN A 95 -3.89 -16.02 11.80
CA ASN A 95 -4.04 -16.47 10.42
C ASN A 95 -3.45 -15.49 9.39
N ILE A 96 -2.88 -14.36 9.83
CA ILE A 96 -2.21 -13.41 8.94
C ILE A 96 -0.76 -13.87 8.74
N TYR A 97 -0.49 -14.39 7.55
CA TYR A 97 0.86 -14.78 7.14
C TYR A 97 1.59 -13.60 6.51
N GLN A 98 2.66 -13.15 7.17
CA GLN A 98 3.63 -12.24 6.60
C GLN A 98 5.02 -12.73 7.03
N PRO A 99 5.80 -13.35 6.12
CA PRO A 99 7.13 -13.79 6.47
C PRO A 99 8.02 -12.56 6.64
N VAL A 100 8.83 -12.58 7.71
CA VAL A 100 9.72 -11.49 8.09
C VAL A 100 11.16 -11.91 7.80
N THR A 101 11.90 -10.97 7.24
CA THR A 101 13.30 -11.12 6.90
C THR A 101 14.11 -11.08 8.21
N GLY A 102 14.99 -12.06 8.42
CA GLY A 102 15.62 -12.25 9.72
C GLY A 102 16.86 -13.13 9.63
N SER A 103 17.66 -13.12 10.69
CA SER A 103 18.84 -13.98 10.80
C SER A 103 18.93 -14.55 12.21
N GLU A 104 19.33 -15.81 12.30
CA GLU A 104 19.56 -16.52 13.54
C GLU A 104 20.89 -17.27 13.47
N SER A 105 21.62 -17.27 14.58
CA SER A 105 22.81 -18.10 14.76
C SER A 105 22.49 -19.20 15.78
N PRO A 106 23.06 -20.41 15.66
CA PRO A 106 22.83 -21.46 16.64
C PRO A 106 23.17 -21.00 18.08
N PRO A 107 22.36 -21.35 19.09
CA PRO A 107 22.57 -20.91 20.47
C PRO A 107 23.89 -21.42 21.07
N ASN A 108 24.38 -22.57 20.57
CA ASN A 108 25.63 -23.20 20.98
C ASN A 108 26.79 -22.86 20.01
N SER A 109 26.80 -21.66 19.43
CA SER A 109 27.92 -21.22 18.59
C SER A 109 29.16 -20.98 19.44
N PHE A 110 30.33 -21.37 18.92
CA PHE A 110 31.59 -21.15 19.60
C PHE A 110 31.90 -19.66 19.68
N ARG A 111 32.52 -19.22 20.76
CA ARG A 111 33.03 -17.86 20.92
C ARG A 111 34.47 -17.77 20.46
N ILE A 112 34.91 -16.56 20.15
CA ILE A 112 36.32 -16.31 19.88
C ILE A 112 37.16 -16.71 21.11
N GLY A 113 38.18 -17.53 20.89
CA GLY A 113 39.05 -18.10 21.92
C GLY A 113 38.71 -19.54 22.31
N ASP A 114 37.51 -20.03 21.98
CA ASP A 114 37.13 -21.41 22.27
C ASP A 114 37.96 -22.41 21.47
N LYS A 115 38.05 -23.64 22.00
CA LYS A 115 38.59 -24.79 21.29
C LYS A 115 37.53 -25.30 20.31
N GLY A 116 37.71 -24.98 19.03
CA GLY A 116 36.89 -25.52 17.96
C GLY A 116 37.26 -26.95 17.59
N HIS A 117 36.74 -27.40 16.45
CA HIS A 117 37.05 -28.71 15.91
C HIS A 117 38.58 -28.89 15.68
N HIS A 118 39.09 -30.10 15.92
CA HIS A 118 40.52 -30.43 15.86
C HIS A 118 41.45 -29.57 16.75
N ASN A 119 40.96 -29.09 17.91
CA ASN A 119 41.76 -28.33 18.89
C ASN A 119 42.29 -26.97 18.37
N THR A 120 41.70 -26.47 17.27
CA THR A 120 42.01 -25.14 16.71
C THR A 120 41.32 -24.05 17.53
N THR A 121 41.97 -22.89 17.67
CA THR A 121 41.34 -21.73 18.32
C THR A 121 40.36 -21.07 17.36
N VAL A 122 39.15 -20.82 17.85
CA VAL A 122 38.12 -20.08 17.10
C VAL A 122 38.51 -18.61 17.07
N MET A 123 38.59 -18.03 15.86
CA MET A 123 38.95 -16.63 15.66
C MET A 123 37.85 -15.84 14.95
N MET A 124 36.79 -16.49 14.50
CA MET A 124 35.62 -15.86 13.88
C MET A 124 34.35 -16.31 14.58
N GLU A 125 33.43 -15.39 14.87
CA GLU A 125 32.10 -15.66 15.40
C GLU A 125 31.03 -14.80 14.71
N PRO A 126 29.80 -15.31 14.52
CA PRO A 126 29.40 -16.71 14.65
C PRO A 126 29.97 -17.58 13.50
N GLN A 127 30.04 -18.91 13.69
CA GLN A 127 30.52 -19.84 12.64
C GLN A 127 29.40 -20.29 11.71
N ILE A 128 28.15 -20.13 12.12
CA ILE A 128 26.98 -20.49 11.33
C ILE A 128 25.95 -19.39 11.48
N VAL A 129 25.43 -18.90 10.37
CA VAL A 129 24.29 -17.99 10.32
C VAL A 129 23.26 -18.56 9.37
N THR A 130 22.02 -18.65 9.84
CA THR A 130 20.85 -18.95 9.01
C THR A 130 20.08 -17.67 8.80
N MET A 131 19.84 -17.30 7.55
CA MET A 131 19.16 -16.09 7.13
C MET A 131 17.86 -16.47 6.43
N LYS A 132 16.76 -15.78 6.73
CA LYS A 132 15.50 -15.84 6.00
C LYS A 132 15.38 -14.54 5.23
N VAL A 133 15.34 -14.59 3.90
CA VAL A 133 15.44 -13.39 3.05
C VAL A 133 14.22 -13.26 2.16
N LYS A 134 13.44 -12.20 2.34
CA LYS A 134 12.33 -11.80 1.46
C LYS A 134 12.87 -11.02 0.27
N MET A 135 12.22 -11.18 -0.89
CA MET A 135 12.58 -10.47 -2.11
C MET A 135 12.42 -8.95 -1.92
N GLY A 136 13.43 -8.18 -2.36
CA GLY A 136 13.46 -6.73 -2.25
C GLY A 136 13.90 -6.18 -0.89
N GLU A 137 14.07 -7.03 0.13
CA GLU A 137 14.64 -6.62 1.43
C GLU A 137 16.13 -6.93 1.52
N VAL A 138 16.87 -6.10 2.25
CA VAL A 138 18.30 -6.27 2.51
C VAL A 138 18.48 -6.89 3.89
N MET A 139 19.06 -8.09 3.93
CA MET A 139 19.50 -8.67 5.19
C MET A 139 20.95 -8.39 5.48
N LYS A 140 21.23 -8.08 6.74
CA LYS A 140 22.57 -7.80 7.24
C LYS A 140 22.91 -8.77 8.35
N THR A 141 24.14 -9.25 8.36
CA THR A 141 24.69 -10.02 9.47
C THR A 141 26.14 -9.61 9.72
N HIS A 142 26.57 -9.73 10.97
CA HIS A 142 27.88 -9.28 11.42
C HIS A 142 28.71 -10.48 11.89
N PHE A 143 29.96 -10.51 11.46
CA PHE A 143 30.97 -11.45 11.89
C PHE A 143 32.09 -10.69 12.57
N LYS A 144 32.44 -11.12 13.78
CA LYS A 144 33.62 -10.64 14.47
C LYS A 144 34.77 -11.57 14.14
N TYR A 145 35.90 -11.01 13.74
CA TYR A 145 37.12 -11.75 13.48
C TYR A 145 38.27 -11.17 14.30
N LYS A 146 38.93 -12.00 15.11
CA LYS A 146 40.15 -11.62 15.81
C LYS A 146 41.34 -11.84 14.90
N HIS A 147 41.95 -10.75 14.44
CA HIS A 147 43.13 -10.81 13.59
C HIS A 147 44.31 -11.36 14.37
N VAL A 148 44.99 -12.35 13.78
CA VAL A 148 46.25 -12.89 14.30
C VAL A 148 47.20 -13.01 13.13
N ARG A 149 48.38 -12.44 13.26
CA ARG A 149 49.38 -12.49 12.19
C ARG A 149 49.85 -13.94 11.94
N PRO A 150 50.00 -14.36 10.67
CA PRO A 150 50.54 -15.67 10.35
C PRO A 150 51.96 -15.83 10.91
N ALA A 151 52.24 -16.95 11.58
CA ALA A 151 53.58 -17.25 12.08
C ALA A 151 54.64 -17.31 10.96
N ASN A 152 54.22 -17.71 9.76
CA ASN A 152 55.08 -17.85 8.58
C ASN A 152 55.23 -16.54 7.77
N ASP A 153 54.42 -15.52 8.06
CA ASP A 153 54.49 -14.22 7.39
C ASP A 153 54.15 -13.09 8.40
N PRO A 154 55.14 -12.67 9.21
CA PRO A 154 54.96 -11.61 10.20
C PRO A 154 54.65 -10.23 9.59
N ALA A 155 54.84 -10.08 8.28
CA ALA A 155 54.57 -8.85 7.54
C ALA A 155 53.13 -8.79 6.99
N ALA A 156 52.37 -9.89 7.05
CA ALA A 156 50.95 -9.90 6.69
C ALA A 156 50.12 -9.15 7.75
N VAL A 157 49.95 -7.85 7.52
CA VAL A 157 49.12 -6.94 8.34
C VAL A 157 47.71 -6.75 7.77
N ASN A 158 47.40 -7.41 6.65
CA ASN A 158 46.17 -7.19 5.91
C ASN A 158 45.16 -8.29 6.19
N VAL A 159 43.92 -7.89 6.45
CA VAL A 159 42.79 -8.80 6.53
C VAL A 159 42.15 -8.86 5.15
N GLN A 160 42.10 -10.05 4.56
CA GLN A 160 41.48 -10.30 3.26
C GLN A 160 40.42 -11.39 3.39
N LEU A 161 39.18 -11.08 2.99
CA LEU A 161 38.07 -12.02 2.98
C LEU A 161 38.19 -12.97 1.79
N GLN A 162 37.82 -14.22 2.02
CA GLN A 162 37.64 -15.26 1.02
C GLN A 162 36.23 -15.84 1.15
N HIS A 163 35.62 -16.25 0.05
CA HIS A 163 34.32 -16.91 0.09
C HIS A 163 34.22 -18.01 -0.98
N SER A 164 33.28 -18.95 -0.83
CA SER A 164 32.93 -19.91 -1.88
C SER A 164 32.20 -19.22 -3.05
N GLU A 165 31.85 -19.95 -4.10
CA GLU A 165 30.99 -19.42 -5.15
C GLU A 165 29.69 -18.83 -4.56
N LEU A 166 29.31 -17.65 -5.06
CA LEU A 166 28.12 -16.93 -4.60
C LEU A 166 26.93 -17.32 -5.48
N PRO A 167 25.75 -17.60 -4.90
CA PRO A 167 24.56 -17.90 -5.68
C PRO A 167 24.19 -16.74 -6.62
N GLU A 168 24.04 -17.01 -7.92
CA GLU A 168 23.83 -15.98 -8.97
C GLU A 168 22.58 -15.11 -8.73
N HIS A 169 21.58 -15.67 -8.04
CA HIS A 169 20.29 -15.05 -7.79
C HIS A 169 20.27 -14.19 -6.51
N LEU A 170 21.41 -14.11 -5.82
CA LEU A 170 21.63 -13.24 -4.66
C LEU A 170 22.54 -12.07 -5.04
N GLN A 171 22.25 -10.90 -4.49
CA GLN A 171 23.24 -9.83 -4.38
C GLN A 171 23.89 -9.96 -3.01
N VAL A 172 25.20 -10.22 -3.00
CA VAL A 172 25.99 -10.26 -1.76
C VAL A 172 27.01 -9.14 -1.79
N LYS A 173 27.00 -8.29 -0.76
CA LYS A 173 27.99 -7.23 -0.55
C LYS A 173 28.71 -7.47 0.76
N PHE A 174 29.99 -7.13 0.78
CA PHE A 174 30.85 -7.29 1.94
C PHE A 174 31.34 -5.91 2.37
N PHE A 175 31.21 -5.64 3.66
CA PHE A 175 31.68 -4.44 4.29
C PHE A 175 32.61 -4.83 5.44
N ILE A 176 33.67 -4.05 5.63
CA ILE A 176 34.58 -4.24 6.77
C ILE A 176 34.73 -2.90 7.47
N VAL A 177 34.76 -2.91 8.80
CA VAL A 177 35.08 -1.72 9.60
C VAL A 177 36.60 -1.61 9.70
N CYS A 178 37.24 -0.93 8.75
CA CYS A 178 38.69 -0.66 8.79
C CYS A 178 38.95 0.66 9.53
N LYS A 179 39.83 0.66 10.54
CA LYS A 179 40.23 1.90 11.26
C LYS A 179 39.01 2.72 11.76
N GLY A 180 37.97 2.02 12.20
CA GLY A 180 36.70 2.60 12.69
C GLY A 180 35.71 3.07 11.61
N LYS A 181 35.99 2.87 10.31
CA LYS A 181 35.10 3.25 9.20
C LYS A 181 34.58 2.03 8.46
N ARG A 182 33.25 1.95 8.33
CA ARG A 182 32.58 0.96 7.48
C ARG A 182 32.84 1.27 6.00
N VAL A 183 33.45 0.34 5.28
CA VAL A 183 33.77 0.47 3.86
C VAL A 183 33.35 -0.78 3.09
N GLU A 184 32.81 -0.62 1.87
CA GLU A 184 32.48 -1.73 0.98
C GLU A 184 33.77 -2.29 0.38
N THR A 185 34.35 -3.28 1.03
CA THR A 185 35.63 -3.87 0.65
C THR A 185 35.71 -5.31 1.12
N LYS A 186 36.56 -6.10 0.47
CA LYS A 186 36.96 -7.44 0.93
C LYS A 186 38.35 -7.42 1.59
N ARG A 187 38.96 -6.25 1.73
CA ARG A 187 40.33 -6.09 2.22
C ARG A 187 40.48 -4.84 3.09
N CYS A 188 41.08 -5.00 4.26
CA CYS A 188 41.63 -3.92 5.08
C CYS A 188 43.15 -4.08 5.19
N ASP A 189 43.88 -2.99 5.00
CA ASP A 189 45.33 -2.95 5.20
C ASP A 189 45.70 -2.35 6.57
N ASP A 190 46.89 -2.71 7.07
CA ASP A 190 47.47 -2.27 8.35
C ASP A 190 46.60 -2.55 9.58
N VAL A 191 46.06 -3.76 9.69
CA VAL A 191 45.29 -4.22 10.85
C VAL A 191 46.26 -4.73 11.93
N PRO A 192 46.26 -4.12 13.13
CA PRO A 192 47.03 -4.58 14.29
C PRO A 192 46.75 -6.02 14.71
N ASP A 193 47.79 -6.68 15.20
CA ASP A 193 47.70 -8.03 15.77
C ASP A 193 46.80 -8.05 17.00
N GLY A 194 45.85 -8.99 17.05
CA GLY A 194 44.85 -9.09 18.10
C GLY A 194 43.65 -8.14 17.94
N GLU A 195 43.62 -7.28 16.92
CA GLU A 195 42.48 -6.40 16.66
C GLU A 195 41.22 -7.19 16.31
N MET A 196 40.08 -6.71 16.78
CA MET A 196 38.76 -7.23 16.47
C MET A 196 38.23 -6.50 15.23
N VAL A 197 38.13 -7.23 14.13
CA VAL A 197 37.59 -6.74 12.87
C VAL A 197 36.12 -7.12 12.78
N ASP A 198 35.26 -6.11 12.55
CA ASP A 198 33.84 -6.31 12.27
C ASP A 198 33.61 -6.40 10.75
N ILE A 199 33.04 -7.51 10.32
CA ILE A 199 32.73 -7.84 8.94
C ILE A 199 31.22 -7.91 8.80
N GLU A 200 30.65 -7.03 8.00
CA GLU A 200 29.22 -7.01 7.72
C GLU A 200 28.95 -7.58 6.33
N VAL A 201 28.01 -8.51 6.26
CA VAL A 201 27.57 -9.13 5.01
C VAL A 201 26.13 -8.72 4.75
N GLU A 202 25.91 -8.06 3.61
CA GLU A 202 24.57 -7.73 3.12
C GLU A 202 24.15 -8.73 2.04
N VAL A 203 22.97 -9.34 2.21
CA VAL A 203 22.37 -10.28 1.25
C VAL A 203 21.01 -9.74 0.81
N THR A 204 20.79 -9.70 -0.50
CA THR A 204 19.51 -9.32 -1.12
C THR A 204 19.10 -10.38 -2.13
N LEU A 205 17.85 -10.82 -2.03
CA LEU A 205 17.26 -11.77 -2.98
C LEU A 205 16.75 -11.00 -4.22
N LYS A 206 17.27 -11.34 -5.41
CA LYS A 206 16.92 -10.66 -6.66
C LYS A 206 15.73 -11.26 -7.38
N ASP A 207 15.64 -12.58 -7.42
CA ASP A 207 14.66 -13.29 -8.24
C ASP A 207 14.22 -14.59 -7.54
N CYS A 208 12.93 -14.72 -7.28
CA CYS A 208 12.34 -15.91 -6.69
C CYS A 208 12.10 -17.05 -7.69
N ALA A 209 12.01 -16.77 -8.98
CA ALA A 209 11.68 -17.77 -9.99
C ALA A 209 12.80 -18.78 -10.24
N LYS A 210 14.05 -18.37 -9.98
CA LYS A 210 15.25 -19.17 -10.26
C LYS A 210 15.83 -19.85 -9.03
N VAL A 211 15.36 -19.48 -7.83
CA VAL A 211 15.92 -19.99 -6.58
C VAL A 211 15.17 -21.22 -6.12
N THR A 212 15.87 -22.33 -5.98
CA THR A 212 15.32 -23.58 -5.45
C THR A 212 16.05 -24.00 -4.18
N GLY A 213 15.31 -24.21 -3.10
CA GLY A 213 15.85 -24.66 -1.82
C GLY A 213 16.75 -23.64 -1.10
N THR A 214 17.37 -24.09 -0.02
CA THR A 214 18.32 -23.30 0.77
C THR A 214 19.59 -23.03 -0.03
N GLN A 215 19.96 -21.76 -0.12
CA GLN A 215 21.22 -21.32 -0.71
C GLN A 215 22.30 -21.29 0.36
N THR A 216 23.56 -21.49 -0.01
CA THR A 216 24.66 -21.48 0.96
C THR A 216 25.95 -20.94 0.34
N PHE A 217 26.72 -20.23 1.15
CA PHE A 217 28.11 -19.92 0.83
C PHE A 217 28.93 -19.86 2.11
N SER A 218 30.25 -20.06 1.99
CA SER A 218 31.18 -19.93 3.10
C SER A 218 31.91 -18.60 3.05
N LEU A 219 32.20 -18.05 4.22
CA LEU A 219 33.02 -16.85 4.42
C LEU A 219 34.25 -17.22 5.27
N GLY A 220 35.43 -16.81 4.86
CA GLY A 220 36.67 -17.02 5.57
C GLY A 220 37.60 -15.81 5.46
N VAL A 221 38.73 -15.89 6.16
CA VAL A 221 39.81 -14.91 6.08
C VAL A 221 41.07 -15.65 5.61
N VAL A 222 41.77 -15.07 4.64
CA VAL A 222 43.03 -15.64 4.12
C VAL A 222 44.01 -15.85 5.28
N GLY A 223 44.58 -17.05 5.36
CA GLY A 223 45.51 -17.44 6.44
C GLY A 223 44.83 -18.02 7.68
N TYR A 224 43.51 -17.87 7.84
CA TYR A 224 42.72 -18.58 8.84
C TYR A 224 42.09 -19.83 8.23
N ARG A 225 42.16 -20.96 8.95
CA ARG A 225 41.58 -22.23 8.49
C ARG A 225 40.08 -22.36 8.77
N GLY A 226 39.54 -21.58 9.70
CA GLY A 226 38.10 -21.61 10.00
C GLY A 226 37.32 -20.82 8.95
N VAL A 227 36.12 -21.31 8.63
CA VAL A 227 35.15 -20.62 7.77
C VAL A 227 33.81 -20.55 8.49
N ALA A 228 33.09 -19.45 8.29
CA ALA A 228 31.71 -19.31 8.67
C ALA A 228 30.79 -19.79 7.53
N GLY A 229 29.79 -20.61 7.85
CA GLY A 229 28.76 -21.05 6.92
C GLY A 229 27.55 -20.13 6.97
N ILE A 230 27.12 -19.63 5.81
CA ILE A 230 25.96 -18.74 5.69
C ILE A 230 24.89 -19.49 4.90
N TYR A 231 23.80 -19.83 5.57
CA TYR A 231 22.65 -20.52 4.99
C TYR A 231 21.53 -19.51 4.75
N ILE A 232 21.04 -19.41 3.52
CA ILE A 232 20.00 -18.46 3.13
C ILE A 232 18.76 -19.23 2.69
N ASN A 233 17.69 -19.05 3.45
CA ASN A 233 16.35 -19.54 3.18
C ASN A 233 15.55 -18.43 2.46
N PRO A 234 15.36 -18.53 1.14
CA PRO A 234 14.58 -17.56 0.37
C PRO A 234 13.09 -17.67 0.71
N LEU A 235 12.46 -16.54 1.03
CA LEU A 235 11.04 -16.47 1.40
C LEU A 235 10.19 -16.17 0.15
N CYS A 236 10.14 -17.12 -0.78
CA CYS A 236 9.47 -16.99 -2.09
C CYS A 236 8.05 -17.55 -2.15
N GLY A 237 7.60 -18.25 -1.13
CA GLY A 237 6.31 -18.92 -1.12
C GLY A 237 5.80 -19.13 0.30
N CYS A 238 4.61 -19.70 0.40
CA CYS A 238 4.03 -20.04 1.69
C CYS A 238 4.09 -21.54 1.91
N GLU A 239 4.38 -21.96 3.15
CA GLU A 239 4.44 -23.39 3.48
C GLU A 239 3.12 -24.10 3.20
N CYS A 240 1.98 -23.43 3.43
CA CYS A 240 0.63 -23.95 3.15
C CYS A 240 0.37 -24.22 1.65
N GLU A 241 1.19 -23.72 0.72
CA GLU A 241 1.09 -24.03 -0.71
C GLU A 241 1.76 -25.36 -1.06
N ILE A 242 2.56 -25.95 -0.16
CA ILE A 242 3.17 -27.26 -0.37
C ILE A 242 2.09 -28.35 -0.31
N LEU A 243 2.04 -29.21 -1.34
CA LEU A 243 1.01 -30.24 -1.55
C LEU A 243 0.67 -31.08 -0.31
N ARG A 244 1.65 -31.35 0.57
CA ARG A 244 1.44 -32.15 1.79
C ARG A 244 0.54 -31.48 2.83
N PHE A 245 0.39 -30.15 2.77
CA PHE A 245 -0.43 -29.36 3.69
C PHE A 245 -1.79 -28.99 3.09
N HIS A 246 -2.09 -29.43 1.87
CA HIS A 246 -3.40 -29.18 1.27
C HIS A 246 -4.45 -30.07 1.95
N GLU A 247 -5.54 -29.45 2.42
CA GLU A 247 -6.67 -30.20 2.93
C GLU A 247 -7.53 -30.65 1.75
N LYS A 248 -7.42 -31.93 1.41
CA LYS A 248 -8.12 -32.50 0.27
C LYS A 248 -9.60 -32.68 0.56
N THR A 249 -10.45 -32.39 -0.43
CA THR A 249 -11.91 -32.58 -0.31
C THR A 249 -12.47 -31.88 0.94
N SER A 250 -12.03 -30.64 1.15
CA SER A 250 -12.31 -29.89 2.38
C SER A 250 -13.80 -29.56 2.50
N SER A 251 -14.31 -29.59 3.74
CA SER A 251 -15.67 -29.15 4.06
C SER A 251 -15.86 -27.65 3.81
N PHE A 252 -14.80 -26.84 3.97
CA PHE A 252 -14.82 -25.41 3.65
C PHE A 252 -15.02 -25.12 2.16
N CYS A 253 -14.64 -26.09 1.31
CA CYS A 253 -14.80 -26.05 -0.14
C CYS A 253 -15.98 -26.91 -0.61
N SER A 254 -17.03 -27.02 0.21
CA SER A 254 -18.25 -27.79 -0.11
C SER A 254 -18.00 -29.26 -0.46
N LYS A 255 -16.88 -29.85 0.01
CA LYS A 255 -16.37 -31.18 -0.39
C LYS A 255 -16.19 -31.34 -1.90
N ALA A 256 -16.00 -30.22 -2.60
CA ALA A 256 -15.93 -30.12 -4.05
C ALA A 256 -14.65 -29.39 -4.49
N GLY A 257 -13.60 -29.52 -3.69
CA GLY A 257 -12.29 -28.91 -3.91
C GLY A 257 -11.36 -29.12 -2.72
N ASN A 258 -10.13 -28.63 -2.87
CA ASN A 258 -9.09 -28.67 -1.86
C ASN A 258 -8.89 -27.28 -1.24
N LEU A 259 -8.60 -27.21 0.05
CA LEU A 259 -8.28 -25.96 0.72
C LEU A 259 -6.75 -25.75 0.73
N ILE A 260 -6.30 -24.62 0.19
CA ILE A 260 -4.89 -24.25 0.04
C ILE A 260 -4.72 -22.84 0.59
N CYS A 261 -3.96 -22.69 1.68
CA CYS A 261 -3.74 -21.41 2.36
C CYS A 261 -5.03 -20.61 2.64
N GLY A 262 -6.11 -21.30 3.04
CA GLY A 262 -7.42 -20.68 3.29
C GLY A 262 -8.27 -20.44 2.05
N GLN A 263 -7.77 -20.65 0.83
CA GLN A 263 -8.53 -20.51 -0.41
C GLN A 263 -8.89 -21.88 -1.01
N CYS A 264 -10.07 -21.98 -1.59
CA CYS A 264 -10.51 -23.20 -2.26
C CYS A 264 -9.98 -23.30 -3.70
N SER A 265 -9.44 -24.47 -4.03
CA SER A 265 -9.13 -24.92 -5.38
C SER A 265 -10.17 -25.95 -5.80
N CYS A 266 -11.10 -25.55 -6.65
CA CYS A 266 -12.30 -26.33 -6.95
C CYS A 266 -12.06 -27.48 -7.93
N ASP A 267 -12.82 -28.55 -7.75
CA ASP A 267 -12.86 -29.68 -8.67
C ASP A 267 -13.45 -29.27 -10.03
N GLN A 268 -13.28 -30.12 -11.04
CA GLN A 268 -13.80 -29.87 -12.38
C GLN A 268 -15.32 -29.65 -12.36
N GLY A 269 -15.78 -28.61 -13.06
CA GLY A 269 -17.20 -28.27 -13.15
C GLY A 269 -17.76 -27.50 -11.94
N LYS A 270 -16.92 -27.16 -10.95
CA LYS A 270 -17.29 -26.39 -9.76
C LYS A 270 -16.61 -25.02 -9.74
N GLY A 271 -17.23 -24.09 -9.03
CA GLY A 271 -16.70 -22.74 -8.85
C GLY A 271 -17.36 -22.00 -7.69
N GLY A 272 -17.07 -20.71 -7.56
CA GLY A 272 -17.36 -19.96 -6.33
C GLY A 272 -16.21 -20.03 -5.34
N ASN A 273 -16.23 -19.13 -4.35
CA ASN A 273 -15.18 -19.01 -3.35
C ASN A 273 -15.11 -20.22 -2.41
N LYS A 274 -16.18 -21.02 -2.31
CA LYS A 274 -16.28 -22.26 -1.54
C LYS A 274 -16.65 -23.46 -2.42
N CYS A 275 -16.43 -23.37 -3.73
CA CYS A 275 -16.79 -24.41 -4.71
C CYS A 275 -18.27 -24.82 -4.71
N GLU A 276 -19.14 -23.90 -4.31
CA GLU A 276 -20.59 -24.09 -4.17
C GLU A 276 -21.34 -23.99 -5.50
N CYS A 277 -20.79 -23.31 -6.50
CA CYS A 277 -21.43 -23.00 -7.77
C CYS A 277 -21.18 -24.10 -8.82
N PRO A 278 -22.22 -24.70 -9.42
CA PRO A 278 -22.06 -25.57 -10.59
C PRO A 278 -21.86 -24.73 -11.86
N LEU A 279 -20.70 -24.86 -12.53
CA LEU A 279 -20.33 -24.00 -13.67
C LEU A 279 -21.34 -24.07 -14.84
N ALA A 280 -21.92 -25.26 -15.08
CA ALA A 280 -22.91 -25.49 -16.12
C ALA A 280 -24.16 -24.61 -15.98
N GLN A 281 -24.58 -24.27 -14.75
CA GLN A 281 -25.74 -23.41 -14.50
C GLN A 281 -25.51 -21.96 -14.93
N PHE A 282 -24.25 -21.52 -14.90
CA PHE A 282 -23.84 -20.15 -15.23
C PHE A 282 -23.33 -20.03 -16.67
N GLY A 283 -23.45 -21.09 -17.48
CA GLY A 283 -23.05 -21.10 -18.88
C GLY A 283 -21.54 -20.94 -19.09
N VAL A 284 -20.72 -21.34 -18.11
CA VAL A 284 -19.26 -21.26 -18.16
C VAL A 284 -18.65 -22.66 -18.04
N LYS A 285 -17.46 -22.84 -18.59
CA LYS A 285 -16.74 -24.12 -18.57
C LYS A 285 -15.67 -24.17 -17.49
N THR A 286 -15.12 -23.01 -17.14
CA THR A 286 -14.03 -22.90 -16.17
C THR A 286 -14.38 -21.99 -15.00
N TYR A 287 -13.75 -22.22 -13.84
CA TYR A 287 -13.85 -21.33 -12.68
C TYR A 287 -13.41 -19.91 -13.02
N LYS A 288 -12.33 -19.79 -13.81
CA LYS A 288 -11.79 -18.50 -14.25
C LYS A 288 -12.80 -17.70 -15.06
N GLU A 289 -13.52 -18.33 -16.00
CA GLU A 289 -14.61 -17.67 -16.73
C GLU A 289 -15.75 -17.20 -15.80
N LEU A 290 -16.00 -17.92 -14.70
CA LEU A 290 -16.99 -17.49 -13.71
C LEU A 290 -16.50 -16.26 -12.92
N GLU A 291 -15.24 -16.25 -12.50
CA GLU A 291 -14.62 -15.10 -11.84
C GLU A 291 -14.49 -13.89 -12.76
N ASP A 292 -14.18 -14.09 -14.04
CA ASP A 292 -13.99 -13.00 -14.99
C ASP A 292 -15.30 -12.24 -15.26
N LYS A 293 -16.47 -12.84 -14.99
CA LYS A 293 -17.77 -12.12 -14.96
C LYS A 293 -17.85 -11.05 -13.86
N CYS A 294 -16.96 -11.10 -12.87
CA CYS A 294 -16.84 -10.12 -11.79
C CYS A 294 -15.69 -9.12 -12.03
N ARG A 295 -15.01 -9.15 -13.18
CA ARG A 295 -13.98 -8.18 -13.55
C ARG A 295 -14.54 -7.21 -14.57
N GLU A 296 -14.32 -5.92 -14.33
CA GLU A 296 -14.70 -4.88 -15.28
C GLU A 296 -13.75 -4.87 -16.49
N THR A 297 -12.44 -5.08 -16.24
CA THR A 297 -11.40 -5.12 -17.26
C THR A 297 -10.63 -6.45 -17.22
N PRO A 298 -10.17 -6.98 -18.37
CA PRO A 298 -9.34 -8.18 -18.40
C PRO A 298 -8.07 -8.00 -17.55
N GLY A 299 -7.86 -8.88 -16.57
CA GLY A 299 -6.72 -8.79 -15.65
C GLY A 299 -6.86 -7.73 -14.55
N GLY A 300 -7.94 -6.94 -14.54
CA GLY A 300 -8.27 -6.02 -13.45
C GLY A 300 -8.68 -6.76 -12.17
N PRO A 301 -8.79 -6.07 -11.01
CA PRO A 301 -9.17 -6.68 -9.75
C PRO A 301 -10.61 -7.24 -9.80
N ILE A 302 -10.86 -8.32 -9.06
CA ILE A 302 -12.21 -8.86 -8.88
C ILE A 302 -13.04 -7.82 -8.12
N CYS A 303 -14.22 -7.46 -8.66
CA CYS A 303 -15.12 -6.50 -8.05
C CYS A 303 -14.43 -5.18 -7.65
N GLY A 304 -13.55 -4.66 -8.51
CA GLY A 304 -12.86 -3.40 -8.26
C GLY A 304 -11.94 -3.40 -7.04
N GLY A 305 -11.72 -4.57 -6.42
CA GLY A 305 -11.04 -4.69 -5.12
C GLY A 305 -11.90 -4.34 -3.90
N ASN A 306 -13.19 -4.03 -4.08
CA ASN A 306 -14.11 -3.61 -3.01
C ASN A 306 -15.30 -4.56 -2.85
N GLY A 307 -15.14 -5.83 -3.21
CA GLY A 307 -16.17 -6.82 -3.05
C GLY A 307 -15.69 -8.23 -3.34
N LYS A 308 -16.58 -9.19 -3.15
CA LYS A 308 -16.35 -10.62 -3.40
C LYS A 308 -17.19 -11.10 -4.57
N CYS A 309 -16.64 -11.99 -5.39
CA CYS A 309 -17.37 -12.61 -6.49
C CYS A 309 -18.15 -13.83 -5.99
N ALA A 310 -19.47 -13.72 -5.91
CA ALA A 310 -20.38 -14.80 -5.57
C ALA A 310 -21.03 -15.35 -6.85
N CYS A 311 -20.56 -16.53 -7.31
CA CYS A 311 -21.01 -17.20 -8.54
C CYS A 311 -21.16 -16.27 -9.77
N GLY A 312 -20.18 -15.39 -10.03
CA GLY A 312 -20.18 -14.50 -11.19
C GLY A 312 -20.97 -13.19 -11.02
N LYS A 313 -21.32 -12.83 -9.78
CA LYS A 313 -21.84 -11.50 -9.42
C LYS A 313 -21.05 -10.92 -8.26
N CYS A 314 -20.79 -9.61 -8.29
CA CYS A 314 -20.11 -8.94 -7.20
C CYS A 314 -21.04 -8.65 -6.02
N GLN A 315 -20.54 -8.95 -4.83
CA GLN A 315 -21.11 -8.53 -3.56
C GLN A 315 -20.15 -7.54 -2.91
N CYS A 316 -20.53 -6.26 -2.85
CA CYS A 316 -19.65 -5.19 -2.36
C CYS A 316 -19.42 -5.27 -0.84
N ASP A 317 -18.24 -4.86 -0.40
CA ASP A 317 -17.81 -4.92 1.00
C ASP A 317 -18.55 -3.93 1.91
N SER A 318 -19.06 -2.84 1.33
CA SER A 318 -19.75 -1.74 2.04
C SER A 318 -20.91 -1.23 1.19
N ASN A 319 -21.93 -0.67 1.85
CA ASN A 319 -23.06 0.00 1.20
C ASN A 319 -22.66 1.34 0.55
N THR A 320 -21.49 1.87 0.90
CA THR A 320 -20.92 3.10 0.30
C THR A 320 -20.29 2.83 -1.07
N VAL A 321 -20.09 1.57 -1.44
CA VAL A 321 -19.53 1.18 -2.74
C VAL A 321 -20.61 0.45 -3.52
N SER A 322 -20.75 0.76 -4.81
CA SER A 322 -21.84 0.25 -5.64
C SER A 322 -21.41 -0.06 -7.07
N GLY A 323 -22.39 -0.42 -7.91
CA GLY A 323 -22.17 -0.83 -9.30
C GLY A 323 -21.96 -2.34 -9.45
N ALA A 324 -22.06 -2.82 -10.70
CA ALA A 324 -21.95 -4.25 -11.03
C ALA A 324 -20.60 -4.88 -10.63
N PHE A 325 -19.57 -4.05 -10.54
CA PHE A 325 -18.20 -4.44 -10.20
C PHE A 325 -17.67 -3.74 -8.95
N CYS A 326 -18.52 -3.17 -8.08
CA CYS A 326 -18.10 -2.48 -6.84
C CYS A 326 -16.96 -1.46 -7.04
N SER A 327 -16.94 -0.78 -8.18
CA SER A 327 -15.91 0.20 -8.53
C SER A 327 -16.38 1.64 -8.31
N CYS A 328 -17.67 1.83 -8.01
CA CYS A 328 -18.26 3.15 -7.75
C CYS A 328 -18.24 3.48 -6.26
N ASP A 329 -17.56 4.55 -5.89
CA ASP A 329 -17.63 5.15 -4.54
C ASP A 329 -18.76 6.18 -4.46
N ASN A 330 -19.73 5.95 -3.57
CA ASN A 330 -20.86 6.83 -3.31
C ASN A 330 -20.58 7.84 -2.18
N THR A 331 -19.30 8.06 -1.83
CA THR A 331 -18.86 9.06 -0.84
C THR A 331 -17.93 10.12 -1.44
N SER A 332 -17.66 10.06 -2.74
CA SER A 332 -16.76 11.01 -3.42
C SER A 332 -17.52 12.00 -4.33
N CYS A 333 -18.71 12.46 -3.91
CA CYS A 333 -19.48 13.44 -4.68
C CYS A 333 -19.13 14.90 -4.34
N PRO A 334 -19.42 15.85 -5.25
CA PRO A 334 -19.28 17.28 -5.01
C PRO A 334 -19.95 17.72 -3.72
N VAL A 335 -19.27 18.59 -2.98
CA VAL A 335 -19.76 19.21 -1.76
C VAL A 335 -20.12 20.65 -2.09
N GLY A 336 -21.32 21.06 -1.73
CA GLY A 336 -21.89 22.35 -2.15
C GLY A 336 -22.80 22.97 -1.09
N GLY A 337 -23.21 24.20 -1.37
CA GLY A 337 -24.10 24.99 -0.52
C GLY A 337 -23.47 25.50 0.80
N PRO A 338 -24.24 26.23 1.63
CA PRO A 338 -23.74 26.87 2.84
C PRO A 338 -23.29 25.88 3.93
N ASP A 339 -23.88 24.68 3.93
CA ASP A 339 -23.71 23.69 5.00
C ASP A 339 -22.55 22.71 4.73
N GLY A 340 -21.87 22.82 3.58
CA GLY A 340 -20.73 21.96 3.24
C GLY A 340 -21.06 20.46 3.20
N ARG A 341 -22.30 20.10 2.78
CA ARG A 341 -22.75 18.70 2.68
C ARG A 341 -22.59 18.17 1.25
N GLN A 342 -22.40 16.85 1.11
CA GLN A 342 -22.38 16.18 -0.20
C GLN A 342 -23.69 16.41 -0.93
N CYS A 343 -23.61 16.73 -2.22
CA CYS A 343 -24.76 17.06 -3.06
C CYS A 343 -25.64 18.15 -2.43
N SER A 344 -25.03 19.09 -1.69
CA SER A 344 -25.71 20.14 -0.92
C SER A 344 -26.77 19.61 0.07
N GLY A 345 -26.76 18.31 0.38
CA GLY A 345 -27.80 17.58 1.11
C GLY A 345 -29.17 17.54 0.43
N ARG A 346 -29.20 17.69 -0.90
CA ARG A 346 -30.41 17.78 -1.75
C ARG A 346 -30.32 16.84 -2.95
N GLY A 347 -29.59 15.74 -2.77
CA GLY A 347 -29.36 14.76 -3.80
C GLY A 347 -28.69 13.52 -3.23
N LEU A 348 -28.83 12.41 -3.95
CA LEU A 348 -28.17 11.16 -3.62
C LEU A 348 -26.85 11.07 -4.36
N CYS A 349 -25.76 10.80 -3.64
CA CYS A 349 -24.48 10.54 -4.27
C CYS A 349 -24.48 9.15 -4.94
N LYS A 350 -24.21 9.12 -6.24
CA LYS A 350 -24.03 7.90 -7.03
C LYS A 350 -22.77 7.98 -7.87
N CYS A 351 -21.79 7.14 -7.57
CA CYS A 351 -20.54 7.00 -8.33
C CYS A 351 -19.83 8.34 -8.61
N GLY A 352 -19.70 9.19 -7.58
CA GLY A 352 -19.07 10.51 -7.70
C GLY A 352 -19.92 11.62 -8.34
N GLY A 353 -21.13 11.32 -8.81
CA GLY A 353 -22.10 12.30 -9.29
C GLY A 353 -23.31 12.45 -8.37
N CYS A 354 -23.90 13.64 -8.31
CA CYS A 354 -25.10 13.89 -7.53
C CYS A 354 -26.36 13.69 -8.38
N GLU A 355 -27.23 12.78 -7.94
CA GLU A 355 -28.60 12.68 -8.44
C GLU A 355 -29.48 13.63 -7.62
N CYS A 356 -29.74 14.81 -8.16
CA CYS A 356 -30.47 15.86 -7.45
C CYS A 356 -31.95 15.52 -7.25
N GLU A 357 -32.48 15.95 -6.11
CA GLU A 357 -33.92 15.92 -5.85
C GLU A 357 -34.69 16.78 -6.87
N GLU A 358 -35.97 16.48 -7.06
CA GLU A 358 -36.82 17.25 -7.96
C GLU A 358 -36.84 18.73 -7.56
N GLY A 359 -36.60 19.61 -8.52
CA GLY A 359 -36.46 21.05 -8.28
C GLY A 359 -35.03 21.53 -8.00
N TRP A 360 -34.01 20.65 -8.04
CA TRP A 360 -32.60 21.02 -7.88
C TRP A 360 -31.75 20.65 -9.10
N GLU A 361 -30.69 21.41 -9.37
CA GLU A 361 -29.74 21.22 -10.47
C GLU A 361 -28.30 21.64 -10.12
N ARG A 362 -27.41 21.54 -11.11
CA ARG A 362 -25.93 21.58 -11.04
C ARG A 362 -25.31 20.29 -10.51
N GLU A 363 -24.00 20.17 -10.68
CA GLU A 363 -23.22 18.98 -10.29
C GLU A 363 -23.27 18.69 -8.78
N ASP A 364 -23.47 19.71 -7.95
CA ASP A 364 -23.53 19.62 -6.48
C ASP A 364 -24.95 19.79 -5.91
N CYS A 365 -25.97 19.87 -6.76
CA CYS A 365 -27.37 20.14 -6.38
C CYS A 365 -27.58 21.42 -5.56
N SER A 366 -26.72 22.42 -5.71
CA SER A 366 -26.82 23.69 -4.98
C SER A 366 -27.88 24.63 -5.54
N CYS A 367 -28.35 24.40 -6.77
CA CYS A 367 -29.22 25.33 -7.48
C CYS A 367 -30.68 24.89 -7.46
N GLU A 368 -31.58 25.77 -7.03
CA GLU A 368 -33.02 25.54 -7.12
C GLU A 368 -33.53 25.94 -8.51
N LYS A 369 -34.23 25.03 -9.20
CA LYS A 369 -34.88 25.24 -10.50
C LYS A 369 -36.09 26.17 -10.42
N ALA A 370 -36.66 26.35 -9.24
CA ALA A 370 -37.88 27.12 -9.06
C ALA A 370 -37.62 28.62 -9.24
N THR A 371 -38.26 29.23 -10.23
CA THR A 371 -38.10 30.67 -10.54
C THR A 371 -38.96 31.58 -9.67
N HIS A 372 -39.74 31.04 -8.73
CA HIS A 372 -40.67 31.80 -7.89
C HIS A 372 -40.00 32.96 -7.11
N LYS A 373 -38.73 32.79 -6.71
CA LYS A 373 -37.94 33.84 -6.03
C LYS A 373 -37.47 34.97 -6.95
N CYS A 374 -37.58 34.78 -8.26
CA CYS A 374 -37.20 35.73 -9.30
C CYS A 374 -38.41 36.42 -9.94
N VAL A 375 -39.64 36.13 -9.47
CA VAL A 375 -40.86 36.73 -10.02
C VAL A 375 -41.32 37.86 -9.12
N GLU A 376 -41.31 39.07 -9.66
CA GLU A 376 -41.90 40.26 -9.01
C GLU A 376 -42.97 40.85 -9.93
N ASN A 377 -44.15 41.18 -9.37
CA ASN A 377 -45.30 41.69 -10.13
C ASN A 377 -45.73 40.79 -11.32
N GLY A 378 -45.55 39.48 -11.21
CA GLY A 378 -45.93 38.51 -12.24
C GLY A 378 -44.98 38.44 -13.44
N LYS A 379 -43.81 39.09 -13.38
CA LYS A 379 -42.74 38.96 -14.39
C LYS A 379 -41.47 38.41 -13.76
N GLU A 380 -40.91 37.38 -14.38
CA GLU A 380 -39.59 36.87 -14.01
C GLU A 380 -38.52 37.90 -14.41
N CYS A 381 -37.72 38.33 -13.44
CA CYS A 381 -36.64 39.30 -13.62
C CYS A 381 -37.06 40.52 -14.46
N GLY A 382 -38.27 41.05 -14.18
CA GLY A 382 -38.80 42.24 -14.86
C GLY A 382 -39.05 42.07 -16.37
N GLY A 383 -38.79 40.89 -16.93
CA GLY A 383 -38.70 40.63 -18.37
C GLY A 383 -37.35 41.01 -19.01
N ASN A 384 -36.36 41.44 -18.22
CA ASN A 384 -35.07 41.97 -18.68
C ASN A 384 -33.87 41.15 -18.19
N GLY A 385 -34.09 39.90 -17.79
CA GLY A 385 -33.06 38.98 -17.36
C GLY A 385 -33.55 37.55 -17.37
N HIS A 386 -32.76 36.64 -16.82
CA HIS A 386 -33.15 35.25 -16.58
C HIS A 386 -32.86 34.87 -15.12
N CYS A 387 -33.69 34.00 -14.54
CA CYS A 387 -33.46 33.49 -13.20
C CYS A 387 -32.40 32.39 -13.21
N GLU A 388 -31.32 32.58 -12.46
CA GLU A 388 -30.32 31.55 -12.20
C GLU A 388 -30.25 31.29 -10.69
N CYS A 389 -30.72 30.12 -10.26
CA CYS A 389 -30.70 29.65 -8.87
C CYS A 389 -31.36 30.60 -7.86
N GLY A 390 -32.53 31.11 -8.24
CA GLY A 390 -33.30 32.01 -7.41
C GLY A 390 -32.78 33.45 -7.37
N LYS A 391 -31.83 33.81 -8.24
CA LYS A 391 -31.35 35.19 -8.43
C LYS A 391 -31.46 35.63 -9.89
N CYS A 392 -31.89 36.86 -10.12
CA CYS A 392 -31.96 37.39 -11.47
C CYS A 392 -30.59 37.79 -12.01
N VAL A 393 -30.27 37.29 -13.20
CA VAL A 393 -29.13 37.70 -14.01
C VAL A 393 -29.65 38.62 -15.12
N CYS A 394 -29.34 39.91 -14.99
CA CYS A 394 -29.88 40.95 -15.87
C CYS A 394 -29.16 41.03 -17.22
N ASN A 395 -29.91 41.32 -18.27
CA ASN A 395 -29.38 41.62 -19.59
C ASN A 395 -28.64 42.96 -19.59
N SER A 396 -27.72 43.17 -20.54
CA SER A 396 -26.89 44.38 -20.61
C SER A 396 -27.73 45.68 -20.59
N GLY A 397 -27.40 46.59 -19.67
CA GLY A 397 -28.10 47.87 -19.49
C GLY A 397 -29.26 47.83 -18.48
N TRP A 398 -29.50 46.69 -17.82
CA TRP A 398 -30.49 46.55 -16.75
C TRP A 398 -29.83 46.16 -15.44
N THR A 399 -30.31 46.74 -14.34
CA THR A 399 -29.84 46.48 -12.98
C THR A 399 -31.01 46.38 -12.00
N GLY A 400 -30.73 46.02 -10.75
CA GLY A 400 -31.74 45.75 -9.73
C GLY A 400 -31.83 44.27 -9.38
N ALA A 401 -32.52 43.96 -8.27
CA ALA A 401 -32.66 42.58 -7.79
C ALA A 401 -33.52 41.72 -8.73
N PHE A 402 -34.40 42.37 -9.50
CA PHE A 402 -35.30 41.78 -10.48
C PHE A 402 -35.16 42.46 -11.86
N CYS A 403 -34.02 43.10 -12.16
CA CYS A 403 -33.76 43.76 -13.45
C CYS A 403 -34.79 44.83 -13.84
N GLU A 404 -35.27 45.56 -12.85
CA GLU A 404 -36.32 46.56 -12.95
C GLU A 404 -35.83 47.96 -13.35
N ALA A 405 -34.53 48.24 -13.22
CA ALA A 405 -33.94 49.55 -13.51
C ALA A 405 -33.15 49.55 -14.82
N ASP A 406 -33.41 50.53 -15.70
CA ASP A 406 -32.64 50.76 -16.92
C ASP A 406 -31.52 51.77 -16.68
N GLU A 407 -30.27 51.42 -17.06
CA GLU A 407 -29.14 52.34 -16.95
C GLU A 407 -29.20 53.50 -17.98
N GLY A 408 -30.24 53.56 -18.81
CA GLY A 408 -30.47 54.54 -19.87
C GLY A 408 -31.52 55.63 -19.60
N GLY A 409 -32.18 55.65 -18.44
CA GLY A 409 -33.49 56.30 -18.26
C GLY A 409 -33.56 57.67 -17.58
N ALA A 410 -32.48 58.46 -17.53
CA ALA A 410 -32.59 59.85 -17.06
C ALA A 410 -33.30 60.75 -18.10
N LYS A 411 -34.60 61.02 -17.88
CA LYS A 411 -35.34 62.29 -18.08
C LYS A 411 -36.71 62.17 -18.78
N LYS A 412 -37.76 62.50 -18.02
CA LYS A 412 -38.88 63.46 -18.24
C LYS A 412 -40.09 62.89 -17.48
N GLY A 413 -40.49 63.36 -16.31
CA GLY A 413 -40.75 64.74 -15.93
C GLY A 413 -42.26 64.99 -15.98
N GLY A 414 -42.95 64.74 -14.85
CA GLY A 414 -44.38 65.01 -14.66
C GLY A 414 -44.68 65.13 -13.16
N VAL A 415 -44.43 66.31 -12.62
CA VAL A 415 -44.55 66.67 -11.20
C VAL A 415 -46.01 66.79 -10.77
N SER A 416 -46.36 66.24 -9.61
CA SER A 416 -47.31 66.90 -8.70
C SER A 416 -46.78 66.80 -7.26
N LYS A 417 -46.58 67.98 -6.69
CA LYS A 417 -45.99 68.24 -5.37
C LYS A 417 -46.97 67.96 -4.24
N LYS A 418 -46.46 67.39 -3.15
CA LYS A 418 -46.48 67.91 -1.75
C LYS A 418 -45.33 67.17 -1.05
N LYS A 419 -44.16 67.76 -0.73
CA LYS A 419 -43.84 68.83 0.25
C LYS A 419 -44.30 68.36 1.64
N GLU A 420 -43.49 68.18 2.68
CA GLU A 420 -42.08 68.38 3.09
C GLU A 420 -42.08 67.79 4.54
N ASP A 421 -41.01 67.47 5.26
CA ASP A 421 -39.59 67.71 5.12
C ASP A 421 -38.84 66.76 6.07
N ALA A 422 -37.56 66.56 5.75
CA ALA A 422 -36.36 66.42 6.58
C ALA A 422 -36.40 65.51 7.86
N THR A 423 -35.40 64.68 8.14
CA THR A 423 -33.97 65.03 8.10
C THR A 423 -33.07 63.77 8.27
N GLY A 424 -32.00 63.69 7.47
CA GLY A 424 -30.70 63.03 7.76
C GLY A 424 -30.61 61.50 7.53
N LYS A 425 -29.94 60.93 6.51
CA LYS A 425 -28.52 60.99 6.08
C LYS A 425 -27.61 60.40 7.18
N SER A 426 -26.76 59.39 6.99
CA SER A 426 -26.00 58.89 5.83
C SER A 426 -25.44 57.49 6.11
N SER A 427 -25.20 56.70 5.06
CA SER A 427 -24.17 55.65 5.04
C SER A 427 -22.79 56.25 5.32
N ALA A 428 -21.98 55.57 6.14
CA ALA A 428 -20.54 55.74 6.20
C ALA A 428 -19.89 54.38 5.93
N GLU A 429 -18.88 54.40 5.06
CA GLU A 429 -18.00 53.28 4.76
C GLU A 429 -16.96 53.08 5.88
N CYS A 430 -16.37 51.88 5.86
CA CYS A 430 -15.06 51.45 6.39
C CYS A 430 -14.95 51.02 7.85
N GLY A 431 -14.31 49.85 8.03
CA GLY A 431 -13.30 49.63 9.08
C GLY A 431 -13.61 48.50 10.05
N ASP A 432 -12.68 47.58 10.10
CA ASP A 432 -12.52 46.35 10.89
C ASP A 432 -12.75 46.46 12.42
N ASP A 433 -12.75 45.28 13.06
CA ASP A 433 -12.41 44.98 14.47
C ASP A 433 -13.56 44.85 15.51
N ASP A 434 -13.73 43.59 15.94
CA ASP A 434 -13.96 43.11 17.31
C ASP A 434 -15.25 43.40 18.12
N GLU A 435 -15.59 42.36 18.88
CA GLU A 435 -16.72 42.14 19.79
C GLU A 435 -17.18 43.33 20.65
N CYS A 436 -18.50 43.47 20.83
CA CYS A 436 -19.09 43.21 22.15
C CYS A 436 -20.63 43.26 22.20
N SER A 437 -21.13 42.33 23.02
CA SER A 437 -22.39 42.27 23.76
C SER A 437 -23.05 43.59 24.12
N ILE A 438 -24.39 43.67 24.00
CA ILE A 438 -25.22 44.44 24.94
C ILE A 438 -26.57 43.75 25.19
N ASN A 439 -26.83 43.49 26.45
CA ASN A 439 -28.12 43.17 27.06
C ASN A 439 -28.76 44.48 27.57
N MET A 440 -30.10 44.62 27.54
CA MET A 440 -30.96 45.16 28.63
C MET A 440 -32.34 45.61 28.11
N ASP A 441 -33.34 44.81 28.49
CA ASP A 441 -34.54 45.19 29.27
C ASP A 441 -35.46 46.36 28.87
N LYS A 442 -36.77 46.07 28.77
CA LYS A 442 -37.82 46.30 29.82
C LYS A 442 -39.21 46.42 29.13
N LYS A 443 -40.18 45.51 29.24
CA LYS A 443 -41.01 44.96 30.35
C LYS A 443 -42.35 45.69 30.57
N THR A 444 -43.43 44.90 30.44
CA THR A 444 -44.67 44.90 31.25
C THR A 444 -45.25 43.47 31.13
N LYS A 445 -45.10 42.56 32.11
CA LYS A 445 -45.89 42.31 33.36
C LYS A 445 -47.40 42.10 33.09
N GLU A 446 -48.12 41.13 33.65
CA GLU A 446 -48.03 40.25 34.84
C GLU A 446 -49.07 39.10 34.59
N ASP A 447 -49.10 37.91 35.18
CA ASP A 447 -48.90 37.37 36.55
C ASP A 447 -48.94 35.82 36.37
N ALA A 448 -48.54 34.91 37.25
CA ALA A 448 -47.82 34.78 38.53
C ALA A 448 -47.96 33.26 38.86
N THR A 449 -47.21 32.56 39.70
CA THR A 449 -46.21 32.93 40.70
C THR A 449 -45.43 31.64 40.99
N THR A 450 -44.10 31.75 40.86
CA THR A 450 -43.03 31.33 41.78
C THR A 450 -42.92 29.89 42.30
N LYS A 451 -41.81 29.18 42.03
CA LYS A 451 -40.40 29.31 42.55
C LYS A 451 -40.24 28.38 43.78
N ALA A 452 -39.11 27.72 44.01
CA ALA A 452 -37.73 28.04 43.67
C ALA A 452 -36.87 26.76 43.75
N SER A 453 -35.87 26.61 42.87
CA SER A 453 -34.42 26.85 43.14
C SER A 453 -33.74 25.65 43.83
N SER A 454 -32.49 25.27 43.58
CA SER A 454 -31.37 25.91 42.88
C SER A 454 -30.14 24.97 42.93
N GLU A 455 -29.22 25.14 41.97
CA GLU A 455 -27.74 25.23 42.10
C GLU A 455 -26.99 24.00 42.63
N CYS A 456 -26.00 23.39 41.95
CA CYS A 456 -24.71 23.81 41.35
C CYS A 456 -23.60 23.05 42.10
N GLY A 457 -22.53 22.64 41.40
CA GLY A 457 -21.20 22.46 41.99
C GLY A 457 -20.63 21.04 42.06
N ASP A 458 -19.74 20.77 41.12
CA ASP A 458 -18.40 20.18 41.22
C ASP A 458 -18.17 18.76 41.80
N ASP A 459 -17.59 17.93 40.92
CA ASP A 459 -16.47 16.98 41.09
C ASP A 459 -16.10 16.52 42.51
N ASP A 460 -16.24 15.21 42.80
CA ASP A 460 -15.23 14.37 43.47
C ASP A 460 -15.74 12.91 43.67
N GLU A 461 -14.80 12.02 43.95
CA GLU A 461 -14.80 10.56 43.83
C GLU A 461 -15.67 9.71 44.80
N CYS A 462 -16.11 8.54 44.28
CA CYS A 462 -16.27 7.22 44.97
C CYS A 462 -17.29 7.11 46.15
N PRO A 463 -17.44 5.95 46.85
CA PRO A 463 -17.93 4.60 46.48
C PRO A 463 -19.13 4.14 47.37
N ILE A 464 -19.39 2.81 47.41
CA ILE A 464 -20.03 2.00 48.51
C ILE A 464 -21.49 1.50 48.32
N ASN A 465 -21.55 0.18 48.08
CA ASN A 465 -22.36 -0.90 48.66
C ASN A 465 -23.52 -0.65 49.68
N GLN A 466 -24.57 -1.46 49.49
CA GLN A 466 -25.42 -2.18 50.48
C GLN A 466 -26.42 -1.45 51.40
N LYS A 467 -27.72 -1.73 51.20
CA LYS A 467 -28.61 -2.63 51.99
C LYS A 467 -30.05 -2.52 51.48
N ILE A 468 -30.63 -3.58 50.90
CA ILE A 468 -31.55 -4.56 51.53
C ILE A 468 -32.82 -3.93 52.11
N HIS A 469 -33.96 -4.32 51.53
CA HIS A 469 -35.19 -4.56 52.28
C HIS A 469 -35.76 -5.92 51.87
N ASP A 470 -35.91 -6.76 52.88
CA ASP A 470 -36.44 -8.12 52.87
C ASP A 470 -37.96 -8.18 52.65
N ASN A 471 -38.42 -9.29 52.05
CA ASN A 471 -39.34 -10.26 52.67
C ASN A 471 -39.33 -11.53 51.79
N SER A 472 -38.87 -12.69 52.28
CA SER A 472 -39.60 -13.70 53.10
C SER A 472 -40.77 -14.31 52.32
N ASP A 473 -41.01 -15.62 52.20
CA ASP A 473 -40.50 -16.90 52.74
C ASP A 473 -40.79 -17.95 51.63
N ASP A 474 -40.38 -19.22 51.61
CA ASP A 474 -40.06 -20.16 52.68
C ASP A 474 -39.36 -21.41 52.10
N SER A 475 -38.49 -21.99 52.93
CA SER A 475 -38.08 -23.39 53.17
C SER A 475 -38.27 -24.52 52.13
N GLN A 476 -37.50 -25.62 52.10
CA GLN A 476 -36.39 -26.18 52.89
C GLN A 476 -35.77 -27.30 52.00
N LEU A 477 -34.46 -27.37 51.82
CA LEU A 477 -33.45 -28.08 52.63
C LEU A 477 -33.55 -29.62 52.57
N THR A 478 -32.50 -30.27 52.06
CA THR A 478 -31.75 -31.28 52.81
C THR A 478 -30.34 -31.46 52.24
N THR A 479 -29.40 -31.46 53.17
CA THR A 479 -27.94 -31.54 53.09
C THR A 479 -27.45 -33.00 53.11
N VAL A 480 -26.33 -33.31 52.47
CA VAL A 480 -25.32 -34.28 52.98
C VAL A 480 -23.92 -33.85 52.52
N SER A 481 -22.96 -33.88 53.45
CA SER A 481 -21.52 -33.61 53.31
C SER A 481 -20.69 -34.81 52.85
N SER A 482 -19.44 -34.48 52.45
CA SER A 482 -18.16 -35.22 52.59
C SER A 482 -17.94 -36.53 51.81
N ASP A 483 -16.91 -36.59 50.95
CA ASP A 483 -15.60 -37.18 51.33
C ASP A 483 -14.55 -37.12 50.21
N THR A 484 -13.29 -37.04 50.66
CA THR A 484 -12.02 -37.02 49.92
C THR A 484 -11.52 -38.42 49.54
N THR A 485 -10.81 -38.56 48.42
CA THR A 485 -9.65 -39.47 48.25
C THR A 485 -8.73 -39.01 47.11
N ASP A 486 -7.43 -38.93 47.43
CA ASP A 486 -6.30 -38.73 46.52
C ASP A 486 -6.06 -39.90 45.53
N ILE A 487 -5.33 -39.64 44.44
CA ILE A 487 -4.17 -40.41 43.92
C ILE A 487 -3.53 -39.63 42.74
N ASP A 488 -2.21 -39.38 42.85
CA ASP A 488 -1.26 -38.92 41.83
C ASP A 488 -0.90 -40.01 40.79
N ILE A 489 -0.39 -39.59 39.61
CA ILE A 489 0.88 -40.03 38.95
C ILE A 489 0.84 -39.73 37.43
N ASP A 490 1.68 -38.76 37.03
CA ASP A 490 2.78 -38.78 36.03
C ASP A 490 2.77 -39.69 34.77
N PHE A 491 3.60 -39.25 33.78
CA PHE A 491 4.18 -39.97 32.61
C PHE A 491 3.42 -39.73 31.26
N VAL A 492 3.94 -39.17 30.16
CA VAL A 492 5.31 -39.04 29.58
C VAL A 492 5.41 -37.84 28.65
N GLU A 493 6.52 -37.10 28.79
CA GLU A 493 7.14 -36.25 27.76
C GLU A 493 8.34 -37.00 27.13
N LYS A 494 8.61 -36.74 25.84
CA LYS A 494 9.79 -37.08 24.99
C LYS A 494 9.62 -38.20 23.96
N HIS A 495 9.67 -37.79 22.69
CA HIS A 495 10.84 -37.98 21.82
C HIS A 495 10.56 -37.37 20.43
N PHE A 496 11.48 -36.55 19.91
CA PHE A 496 12.03 -36.64 18.55
C PHE A 496 13.08 -35.54 18.35
N PHE A 497 14.32 -35.86 18.73
CA PHE A 497 15.53 -35.29 18.12
C PHE A 497 15.72 -36.03 16.79
N LEU A 498 16.01 -35.31 15.70
CA LEU A 498 16.52 -35.91 14.47
C LEU A 498 17.99 -35.53 14.32
N ASP A 499 18.85 -36.54 14.41
CA ASP A 499 20.27 -36.45 14.08
C ASP A 499 20.49 -36.34 12.55
N PRO A 500 21.54 -35.65 12.09
CA PRO A 500 21.88 -35.51 10.66
C PRO A 500 22.55 -36.79 10.10
N PRO A 501 22.35 -37.12 8.80
CA PRO A 501 22.95 -38.31 8.21
C PRO A 501 24.44 -38.13 7.90
N SER A 502 25.22 -39.13 8.29
CA SER A 502 26.63 -39.34 7.94
C SER A 502 26.80 -39.86 6.51
N MET A 503 27.70 -39.24 5.74
CA MET A 503 28.20 -39.76 4.46
C MET A 503 29.30 -40.80 4.71
N ILE A 504 29.26 -41.90 3.95
CA ILE A 504 30.37 -42.82 3.72
C ILE A 504 30.56 -42.92 2.20
N ASP A 505 31.79 -42.67 1.74
CA ASP A 505 32.28 -42.88 0.38
C ASP A 505 32.40 -44.37 0.04
N ASP A 506 31.96 -44.79 -1.16
CA ASP A 506 32.80 -45.46 -2.17
C ASP A 506 32.02 -45.86 -3.44
N PRO A 507 32.69 -46.03 -4.60
CA PRO A 507 32.15 -45.70 -5.93
C PRO A 507 31.51 -46.89 -6.66
N ILE A 508 30.41 -46.64 -7.37
CA ILE A 508 29.79 -47.63 -8.28
C ILE A 508 30.09 -47.26 -9.74
N LEU A 509 30.73 -48.22 -10.39
CA LEU A 509 31.13 -48.28 -11.80
C LEU A 509 29.92 -48.18 -12.76
N VAL A 510 30.08 -47.33 -13.78
CA VAL A 510 29.21 -47.22 -14.96
C VAL A 510 29.60 -48.30 -15.99
N PRO A 511 28.67 -49.11 -16.52
CA PRO A 511 28.87 -49.83 -17.77
C PRO A 511 28.35 -49.03 -18.99
N PRO A 512 28.98 -49.17 -20.16
CA PRO A 512 28.78 -48.29 -21.31
C PRO A 512 27.58 -48.69 -22.20
N ALA A 513 27.15 -47.69 -22.98
CA ALA A 513 26.10 -47.75 -23.98
C ALA A 513 26.39 -48.68 -25.17
N GLN A 514 25.35 -49.39 -25.60
CA GLN A 514 25.11 -49.83 -26.99
C GLN A 514 23.79 -49.14 -27.40
N GLY A 515 23.59 -48.50 -28.54
CA GLY A 515 24.15 -48.66 -29.87
C GLY A 515 22.99 -49.00 -30.83
N GLN A 516 22.82 -48.19 -31.89
CA GLN A 516 21.93 -48.36 -33.08
C GLN A 516 20.47 -47.88 -32.96
N SER A 517 19.84 -47.24 -33.96
CA SER A 517 20.27 -46.65 -35.24
C SER A 517 19.15 -45.75 -35.78
N GLN A 518 19.55 -44.88 -36.71
CA GLN A 518 18.82 -43.87 -37.48
C GLN A 518 17.58 -44.38 -38.24
N GLN A 519 16.60 -43.50 -38.47
CA GLN A 519 16.06 -43.26 -39.81
C GLN A 519 15.75 -41.78 -40.05
N HIS A 520 16.25 -41.32 -41.20
CA HIS A 520 16.12 -40.03 -41.88
C HIS A 520 14.71 -39.82 -42.46
N LEU A 521 14.23 -38.57 -42.49
CA LEU A 521 13.47 -38.01 -43.62
C LEU A 521 13.54 -36.47 -43.59
N GLU A 522 14.44 -35.93 -44.41
CA GLU A 522 14.36 -34.61 -45.08
C GLU A 522 13.22 -34.66 -46.12
N LYS A 523 12.57 -33.63 -46.68
CA LYS A 523 12.83 -32.21 -47.05
C LYS A 523 11.43 -31.68 -47.54
N GLU A 524 11.05 -30.41 -47.70
CA GLU A 524 11.53 -29.28 -48.55
C GLU A 524 10.48 -28.15 -48.36
N ASP A 525 10.86 -26.93 -47.97
CA ASP A 525 11.04 -25.71 -48.79
C ASP A 525 9.83 -25.18 -49.61
N ALA A 526 9.42 -23.93 -49.36
CA ALA A 526 9.38 -22.83 -50.35
C ALA A 526 8.79 -21.50 -49.81
N ALA A 527 9.50 -20.41 -50.12
CA ALA A 527 9.08 -18.99 -50.15
C ALA A 527 8.04 -18.73 -51.29
N ALA A 528 7.43 -17.58 -51.57
CA ALA A 528 7.50 -16.13 -51.25
C ALA A 528 6.05 -15.59 -51.37
N GLU A 529 5.63 -14.35 -51.12
CA GLU A 529 5.98 -13.09 -51.81
C GLU A 529 5.15 -11.92 -51.21
N GLU A 530 5.56 -10.68 -51.53
CA GLU A 530 5.09 -9.36 -51.07
C GLU A 530 3.63 -8.98 -51.47
N GLN A 531 2.99 -8.07 -50.72
CA GLN A 531 2.60 -6.73 -51.20
C GLN A 531 1.73 -5.89 -50.22
N SER A 532 2.25 -4.69 -49.94
CA SER A 532 1.59 -3.37 -49.95
C SER A 532 0.61 -2.89 -48.85
N SER A 533 0.62 -1.57 -48.74
CA SER A 533 0.25 -0.65 -47.67
C SER A 533 -1.17 -0.10 -47.70
N SER A 534 -1.72 0.22 -46.52
CA SER A 534 -2.49 1.44 -46.13
C SER A 534 -3.23 1.09 -44.83
N GLY A 535 -3.31 1.86 -43.74
CA GLY A 535 -3.01 3.25 -43.44
C GLY A 535 -4.16 3.76 -42.56
N SER A 536 -3.95 3.96 -41.25
CA SER A 536 -4.45 5.13 -40.50
C SER A 536 -4.10 5.05 -39.01
N MET A 537 -3.68 6.21 -38.51
CA MET A 537 -3.10 6.55 -37.22
C MET A 537 -4.03 6.34 -36.02
N THR A 538 -3.47 5.90 -34.90
CA THR A 538 -3.52 6.58 -33.58
C THR A 538 -2.74 5.79 -32.51
N ALA A 539 -2.11 6.50 -31.58
CA ALA A 539 -1.49 6.03 -30.33
C ALA A 539 -0.09 5.35 -30.40
N LEU A 540 0.92 6.13 -30.80
CA LEU A 540 2.32 5.92 -30.40
C LEU A 540 2.76 7.06 -29.46
N THR A 541 2.38 6.95 -28.19
CA THR A 541 2.92 7.77 -27.09
C THR A 541 2.86 6.97 -25.81
N THR A 542 3.93 6.23 -25.46
CA THR A 542 4.20 5.78 -24.07
C THR A 542 5.54 5.06 -23.80
N VAL A 543 6.48 4.93 -24.75
CA VAL A 543 7.72 4.12 -24.51
C VAL A 543 9.03 4.85 -24.83
N LEU A 544 9.15 6.14 -24.52
CA LEU A 544 10.43 6.88 -24.68
C LEU A 544 10.71 7.88 -23.56
N LEU A 545 10.47 7.46 -22.30
CA LEU A 545 10.83 8.26 -21.12
C LEU A 545 11.39 7.37 -19.98
N PRO A 546 12.48 6.61 -20.22
CA PRO A 546 13.57 6.65 -19.23
C PRO A 546 14.97 6.43 -19.83
N LEU A 547 15.30 6.98 -21.00
CA LEU A 547 16.66 6.86 -21.60
C LEU A 547 17.43 8.17 -21.77
N LEU A 548 16.97 9.27 -21.14
CA LEU A 548 17.63 10.58 -21.20
C LEU A 548 18.11 11.14 -19.85
N LEU A 549 18.19 10.32 -18.80
CA LEU A 549 18.71 10.74 -17.48
C LEU A 549 20.06 10.12 -17.08
N THR A 550 20.76 9.45 -17.98
CA THR A 550 22.11 8.89 -17.74
C THR A 550 23.23 9.54 -18.55
N ARG A 551 23.00 10.75 -19.11
CA ARG A 551 24.07 11.57 -19.73
C ARG A 551 24.27 12.95 -19.13
N TYR A 552 23.64 13.25 -18.00
CA TYR A 552 23.87 14.46 -17.21
C TYR A 552 23.72 14.14 -15.71
N PHE A 553 24.53 13.19 -15.22
CA PHE A 553 24.87 13.03 -13.81
C PHE A 553 26.28 12.45 -13.71
#